data_AF-A0A970D372-F1
#
_entry.id   AF-A0A970D372-F1
#
_cell.length_a   1.000
_cell.length_b   1.000
_cell.length_c   1.000
_cell.angle_alpha   90.00
_cell.angle_beta   90.00
_cell.angle_gamma   90.00
#
_symmetry.space_group_name_H-M   'P 1'
#
loop_
_entity.id
_entity.type
_entity.pdbx_description
1 polymer ?
#
loop_
_entity_poly.entity_id
_entity_poly.type
_entity_poly.pdbx_seq_one_letter_code
_entity_poly.pdbx_strand_id
1 'polypeptide(L)' 'MTSIKRYHVNEENAWSEMVEAGDFVFLNFCVGNVGQSVEAQIHGSLDDMEHRLKEIGLTLESVVK' A
#
# COMPACT_ATOMS: atom_id res chain seq x y z
N MET A 1 13.72 -3.66 -20.76
CA MET A 1 12.31 -3.63 -20.31
C MET A 1 12.35 -3.49 -18.80
N THR A 2 12.06 -2.31 -18.27
CA THR A 2 11.79 -2.14 -16.84
C THR A 2 10.46 -2.84 -16.56
N SER A 3 10.51 -4.04 -15.99
CA SER A 3 9.31 -4.84 -15.73
C SER A 3 8.53 -4.21 -14.57
N ILE A 4 7.29 -3.83 -14.82
CA ILE A 4 6.33 -3.50 -13.76
C ILE A 4 6.26 -4.69 -12.80
N LYS A 5 6.42 -4.45 -11.50
CA LYS A 5 6.22 -5.49 -10.47
C LYS A 5 4.91 -5.23 -9.75
N ARG A 6 4.12 -6.28 -9.56
CA ARG A 6 2.84 -6.25 -8.84
C ARG A 6 2.96 -7.09 -7.59
N TYR A 7 2.62 -6.51 -6.45
CA TYR A 7 2.66 -7.15 -5.14
C TYR A 7 1.25 -7.49 -4.69
N HIS A 8 1.11 -8.66 -4.05
CA HIS A 8 -0.14 -9.17 -3.47
C HIS A 8 -1.34 -8.96 -4.39
N VAL A 9 -1.32 -9.66 -5.53
CA VAL A 9 -2.41 -9.58 -6.51
C VAL A 9 -3.65 -10.24 -5.94
N ASN A 10 -4.71 -9.45 -5.75
CA ASN A 10 -6.04 -9.92 -5.47
C ASN A 10 -6.70 -10.35 -6.79
N GLU A 11 -6.58 -11.63 -7.12
CA GLU A 11 -7.11 -12.21 -8.37
C GLU A 11 -8.64 -12.20 -8.42
N GLU A 12 -9.31 -12.27 -7.28
CA GLU A 12 -10.78 -12.24 -7.19
C GLU A 12 -11.34 -10.88 -7.62
N ASN A 13 -10.68 -9.80 -7.22
CA ASN A 13 -11.14 -8.44 -7.42
C ASN A 13 -10.30 -7.64 -8.45
N ALA A 14 -9.33 -8.30 -9.09
CA ALA A 14 -8.49 -7.77 -10.15
C ALA A 14 -7.69 -6.49 -9.80
N TRP A 15 -7.08 -6.46 -8.61
CA TRP A 15 -6.19 -5.37 -8.20
C TRP A 15 -4.93 -5.88 -7.51
N SER A 16 -3.90 -5.05 -7.44
CA SER A 16 -2.67 -5.32 -6.69
C SER A 16 -2.58 -4.35 -5.53
N GLU A 17 -2.13 -4.81 -4.36
CA GLU A 17 -1.95 -3.94 -3.19
C GLU A 17 -0.91 -2.85 -3.43
N MET A 18 0.10 -3.15 -4.25
CA MET A 18 1.16 -2.23 -4.62
C MET A 18 1.74 -2.55 -6.01
N VAL A 19 2.16 -1.52 -6.73
CA VAL A 19 2.79 -1.65 -8.05
C VAL A 19 4.06 -0.79 -8.12
N GLU A 20 5.20 -1.42 -8.39
CA GLU A 20 6.45 -0.73 -8.74
C GLU A 20 6.52 -0.51 -10.25
N ALA A 21 6.68 0.74 -10.67
CA ALA A 21 6.82 1.13 -12.08
C ALA A 21 7.88 2.23 -12.23
N GLY A 22 9.11 1.84 -12.59
CA GLY A 22 10.25 2.75 -12.62
C GLY A 22 10.61 3.19 -11.20
N ASP A 23 10.73 4.49 -10.99
CA ASP A 23 11.09 5.07 -9.69
C ASP A 23 9.87 5.37 -8.79
N PHE A 24 8.67 4.95 -9.22
CA PHE A 24 7.42 5.18 -8.50
C PHE A 24 6.80 3.90 -8.00
N VAL A 25 6.13 4.03 -6.85
CA VAL A 25 5.33 3.00 -6.23
C VAL A 25 3.90 3.52 -6.13
N PHE A 26 2.96 2.73 -6.63
CA PHE A 26 1.53 3.02 -6.57
C PHE A 26 0.89 2.07 -5.56
N LEU A 27 0.44 2.60 -4.43
CA LEU A 27 -0.32 1.86 -3.43
C LEU A 27 -1.80 1.84 -3.80
N ASN A 28 -2.45 0.71 -3.56
CA ASN A 28 -3.91 0.64 -3.55
C ASN A 28 -4.49 1.29 -2.28
N PHE A 29 -5.81 1.26 -2.11
CA PHE A 29 -6.42 1.65 -0.85
C PHE A 29 -5.80 0.86 0.32
N CYS A 30 -5.50 1.59 1.38
CA CYS A 30 -5.01 1.03 2.64
C CYS A 30 -6.16 1.06 3.63
N VAL A 31 -6.32 -0.02 4.39
CA VAL A 31 -7.45 -0.19 5.30
C VAL A 31 -6.99 -0.93 6.55
N GLY A 32 -7.44 -0.47 7.71
CA GLY A 32 -7.15 -1.13 8.98
C GLY A 32 -8.17 -0.74 10.04
N ASN A 33 -8.22 -1.52 11.12
CA ASN A 33 -9.10 -1.28 12.26
C ASN A 33 -10.59 -1.13 11.89
N VAL A 34 -11.05 -1.83 10.84
CA VAL A 34 -12.43 -1.76 10.33
C VAL A 34 -13.44 -2.01 11.46
N GLY A 35 -14.43 -1.13 11.57
CA GLY A 35 -15.47 -1.21 12.60
C GLY A 35 -15.15 -0.50 13.92
N GLN A 36 -13.93 0.03 14.08
CA GLN A 36 -13.56 0.86 15.24
C GLN A 36 -13.89 2.35 15.03
N SER A 37 -13.45 3.22 15.94
CA SER A 37 -13.60 4.68 15.79
C SER A 37 -12.92 5.19 14.51
N VAL A 38 -13.31 6.38 14.05
CA VAL A 38 -12.70 7.03 12.88
C VAL A 38 -11.20 7.22 13.07
N GLU A 39 -10.77 7.68 14.25
CA GLU A 39 -9.35 7.85 14.59
C GLU A 39 -8.59 6.52 14.52
N ALA A 40 -9.15 5.44 15.08
CA ALA A 40 -8.54 4.13 15.02
C ALA A 40 -8.44 3.61 13.57
N GLN A 41 -9.44 3.87 12.73
CA GLN A 41 -9.41 3.51 11.32
C GLN A 41 -8.39 4.33 10.52
N ILE A 42 -8.21 5.61 10.83
CA ILE A 42 -7.14 6.44 10.25
C ILE A 42 -5.77 5.85 10.59
N HIS A 43 -5.52 5.55 11.86
CA HIS A 43 -4.27 4.91 12.28
C HIS A 43 -4.07 3.56 11.59
N GLY A 44 -5.09 2.70 11.59
CA GLY A 44 -5.00 1.39 10.94
C GLY A 44 -4.71 1.48 9.44
N SER A 45 -5.25 2.48 8.74
CA SER A 45 -4.94 2.69 7.32
C SER A 45 -3.50 3.15 7.08
N LEU A 46 -2.93 3.96 7.98
CA LEU A 46 -1.54 4.40 7.91
C LEU A 46 -0.57 3.27 8.28
N ASP A 47 -0.95 2.41 9.24
CA ASP A 47 -0.17 1.23 9.61
C ASP A 47 -0.10 0.22 8.45
N ASP A 48 -1.20 -0.02 7.74
CA ASP A 48 -1.25 -0.87 6.53
C ASP A 48 -0.39 -0.27 5.40
N MET A 49 -0.44 1.05 5.20
CA MET A 49 0.45 1.75 4.26
C MET A 49 1.94 1.55 4.63
N GLU A 50 2.30 1.77 5.89
CA GLU A 50 3.68 1.61 6.36
C GLU A 50 4.17 0.17 6.22
N HIS A 51 3.30 -0.82 6.51
CA HIS A 51 3.60 -2.24 6.33
C HIS A 51 4.00 -2.56 4.89
N ARG A 52 3.19 -2.12 3.92
CA ARG A 52 3.43 -2.36 2.48
C ARG A 52 4.71 -1.67 1.98
N LEU A 53 4.93 -0.41 2.38
CA LEU A 53 6.15 0.32 2.02
C LEU A 53 7.40 -0.38 2.55
N LYS A 54 7.34 -0.91 3.78
CA LYS A 54 8.46 -1.62 4.42
C LYS A 54 8.86 -2.89 3.67
N GLU A 55 7.94 -3.58 3.02
CA GLU A 55 8.25 -4.79 2.22
C GLU A 55 9.22 -4.52 1.07
N ILE A 56 9.23 -3.29 0.54
CA ILE A 56 10.12 -2.86 -0.54
C ILE A 56 11.21 -1.91 -0.04
N GLY A 57 11.44 -1.87 1.28
CA GLY A 57 12.50 -1.07 1.89
C GLY A 57 12.24 0.44 1.93
N LEU A 58 10.97 0.85 1.77
CA LEU A 58 10.54 2.25 1.88
C LEU A 58 9.89 2.55 3.23
N THR A 59 9.67 3.83 3.51
CA THR A 59 8.99 4.34 4.71
C THR A 59 7.97 5.41 4.30
N LEU A 60 7.19 5.91 5.26
CA LEU A 60 6.25 7.02 5.02
C LEU A 60 6.92 8.30 4.49
N GLU A 61 8.23 8.49 4.71
CA GLU A 61 8.98 9.61 4.14
C GLU A 61 9.09 9.56 2.61
N SER A 62 8.88 8.37 2.01
CA SER A 62 8.89 8.17 0.56
C SER A 62 7.56 8.53 -0.10
N VAL A 63 6.51 8.83 0.68
CA VAL A 63 5.18 9.17 0.15
C VAL A 63 5.19 10.60 -0.36
N VAL A 64 4.87 10.76 -1.65
CA VAL A 64 4.88 12.06 -2.34
C VAL A 64 3.48 12.59 -2.66
N LYS A 65 2.42 11.80 -2.45
CA LYS A 65 1.02 12.19 -2.65
C LYS A 65 0.05 11.26 -1.91
#